data_AF-A0AAD7UA15-F1
#
_entry.id   AF-A0AAD7UA15-F1
#
_cell.length_a   1.000
_cell.length_b   1.000
_cell.length_c   1.000
_cell.angle_alpha   90.00
_cell.angle_beta   90.00
_cell.angle_gamma   90.00
#
_symmetry.space_group_name_H-M   'P 1'
#
loop_
_entity.id
_entity.type
_entity.pdbx_description
1 polymer ?
#
loop_
_entity_poly.entity_id
_entity_poly.type
_entity_poly.pdbx_seq_one_letter_code
_entity_poly.pdbx_strand_id
1 'polypeptide(L)'
;MGFLALSVSAINLGLYLCFYTAYSKANKKLDFDLLTEVLTVRKSLNHTLVELNKAISLAGLTNLCLAMLFATMRKSLLWHAMLLLWSHTAYSIYKFYGSDHIPRIETWTTNPWLDFRSDNSKAKVSALKKVAVVFGLLGQFLLAFSSLAATTLVAAVAHFYTIELDYKLSLKVRPYA
;
A
#
# COMPACT_ATOMS: atom_id res chain seq x y z
N MET A 1 -26.25 -10.36 -3.85
CA MET A 1 -24.78 -10.43 -4.09
C MET A 1 -23.97 -9.39 -3.32
N GLY A 2 -24.50 -8.18 -3.03
CA GLY A 2 -23.77 -7.17 -2.26
C GLY A 2 -23.31 -7.64 -0.87
N PHE A 3 -24.16 -8.36 -0.13
CA PHE A 3 -23.80 -8.91 1.19
C PHE A 3 -22.59 -9.84 1.13
N LEU A 4 -22.56 -10.78 0.16
CA LEU A 4 -21.43 -11.69 -0.02
C LEU A 4 -20.12 -10.94 -0.33
N ALA A 5 -20.19 -9.91 -1.19
CA ALA A 5 -19.01 -9.09 -1.51
C ALA A 5 -18.51 -8.31 -0.30
N LEU A 6 -19.43 -7.82 0.54
CA LEU A 6 -19.08 -7.15 1.79
C LEU A 6 -18.39 -8.12 2.76
N SER A 7 -18.93 -9.34 2.93
CA SER A 7 -18.31 -10.37 3.77
C SER A 7 -16.91 -10.73 3.27
N VAL A 8 -16.72 -10.94 1.97
CA VAL A 8 -15.40 -11.23 1.39
C VAL A 8 -14.42 -10.08 1.65
N SER A 9 -14.84 -8.83 1.41
CA SER A 9 -13.99 -7.66 1.67
C SER A 9 -13.65 -7.48 3.15
N ALA A 10 -14.59 -7.74 4.06
CA ALA A 10 -14.38 -7.66 5.50
C ALA A 10 -13.44 -8.76 6.01
N ILE A 11 -13.62 -10.01 5.54
CA ILE A 11 -12.73 -11.13 5.84
C ILE A 11 -11.32 -10.81 5.34
N ASN A 12 -11.18 -10.36 4.10
CA ASN A 12 -9.90 -9.99 3.52
C ASN A 12 -9.17 -8.92 4.34
N LEU A 13 -9.87 -7.83 4.73
CA LEU A 13 -9.30 -6.82 5.62
C LEU A 13 -8.91 -7.38 6.98
N GLY A 14 -9.77 -8.22 7.58
CA GLY A 14 -9.49 -8.90 8.84
C GLY A 14 -8.26 -9.80 8.78
N LEU A 15 -8.05 -10.52 7.68
CA LEU A 15 -6.86 -11.35 7.46
C LEU A 15 -5.59 -10.49 7.40
N TYR A 16 -5.59 -9.37 6.68
CA TYR A 16 -4.44 -8.47 6.69
C TYR A 16 -4.21 -7.84 8.07
N LEU A 17 -5.25 -7.45 8.79
CA LEU A 17 -5.09 -7.00 10.18
C LEU A 17 -4.44 -8.11 11.04
N CYS A 18 -4.97 -9.32 11.02
CA CYS A 18 -4.46 -10.41 11.86
C CYS A 18 -3.05 -10.87 11.48
N PHE A 19 -2.76 -11.06 10.19
CA PHE A 19 -1.51 -11.69 9.75
C PHE A 19 -0.45 -10.67 9.34
N TYR A 20 -0.84 -9.61 8.62
CA TYR A 20 0.13 -8.61 8.20
C TYR A 20 0.53 -7.71 9.38
N THR A 21 -0.39 -7.26 10.22
CA THR A 21 -0.02 -6.41 11.38
C THR A 21 0.66 -7.19 12.50
N ALA A 22 0.24 -8.44 12.78
CA ALA A 22 0.89 -9.24 13.81
C ALA A 22 2.29 -9.73 13.41
N TYR A 23 2.70 -9.69 12.14
CA TYR A 23 4.00 -10.23 11.76
C TYR A 23 5.18 -9.31 12.15
N SER A 24 6.00 -9.80 13.07
CA SER A 24 7.23 -9.13 13.50
C SER A 24 8.34 -9.29 12.45
N LYS A 25 8.74 -8.19 11.80
CA LYS A 25 9.88 -8.17 10.86
C LYS A 25 11.20 -8.54 11.55
N ALA A 26 11.35 -8.23 12.84
CA ALA A 26 12.57 -8.50 13.61
C ALA A 26 12.69 -10.00 13.96
N ASN A 27 11.62 -10.59 14.48
CA ASN A 27 11.63 -11.97 14.94
C ASN A 27 11.20 -12.98 13.87
N LYS A 28 10.77 -12.50 12.69
CA LYS A 28 10.27 -13.30 11.57
C LYS A 28 9.16 -14.29 11.96
N LYS A 29 8.29 -13.90 12.88
CA LYS A 29 7.17 -14.72 13.38
C LYS A 29 5.94 -13.85 13.66
N LEU A 30 4.78 -14.49 13.81
CA LEU A 30 3.57 -13.83 14.29
C LEU A 30 3.74 -13.48 15.78
N ASP A 31 3.36 -12.25 16.10
CA ASP A 31 3.44 -11.64 17.40
C ASP A 31 2.13 -10.87 17.64
N PHE A 32 1.20 -11.49 18.35
CA PHE A 32 -0.14 -10.94 18.58
C PHE A 32 -0.14 -9.73 19.50
N ASP A 33 0.97 -9.45 20.20
CA ASP A 33 1.13 -8.20 20.94
C ASP A 33 1.15 -7.02 19.98
N LEU A 34 1.76 -7.15 18.79
CA LEU A 34 1.74 -6.11 17.75
C LEU A 34 0.33 -5.83 17.22
N LEU A 35 -0.49 -6.87 17.08
CA LEU A 35 -1.90 -6.71 16.70
C LEU A 35 -2.66 -5.98 17.80
N THR A 36 -2.48 -6.42 19.05
CA THR A 36 -3.12 -5.81 20.21
C THR A 36 -2.71 -4.34 20.34
N GLU A 37 -1.44 -4.00 20.11
CA GLU A 37 -0.96 -2.62 20.10
C GLU A 37 -1.70 -1.74 19.10
N VAL A 38 -2.00 -2.26 17.90
CA VAL A 38 -2.73 -1.52 16.86
C VAL A 38 -4.22 -1.44 17.19
N LEU A 39 -4.85 -2.53 17.66
CA LEU A 39 -6.28 -2.54 17.99
C LEU A 39 -6.62 -1.70 19.23
N THR A 40 -5.70 -1.63 20.20
CA THR A 40 -5.87 -0.87 21.46
C THR A 40 -5.17 0.48 21.45
N VAL A 41 -4.51 0.85 20.34
CA VAL A 41 -3.77 2.12 20.19
C VAL A 41 -2.66 2.30 21.24
N ARG A 42 -2.14 1.20 21.82
CA ARG A 42 -1.22 1.22 22.97
C ARG A 42 0.09 1.97 22.71
N LYS A 43 0.59 1.94 21.47
CA LYS A 43 1.87 2.58 21.10
C LYS A 43 1.72 4.05 20.75
N SER A 44 0.82 4.37 19.81
CA SER A 44 0.37 5.72 19.49
C SER A 44 -0.72 5.66 18.42
N LEU A 45 -1.54 6.71 18.34
CA LEU A 45 -2.51 6.87 17.26
C LEU A 45 -1.82 6.93 15.88
N ASN A 46 -0.69 7.63 15.79
CA ASN A 46 0.10 7.72 14.56
C ASN A 46 0.57 6.33 14.07
N HIS A 47 1.13 5.52 14.96
CA HIS A 47 1.55 4.16 14.62
C HIS A 47 0.38 3.31 14.15
N THR A 48 -0.72 3.36 14.88
CA THR A 48 -1.95 2.62 14.57
C THR A 48 -2.47 2.96 13.18
N LEU A 49 -2.63 4.25 12.88
CA LEU A 49 -3.14 4.71 11.59
C LEU A 49 -2.21 4.32 10.44
N VAL A 50 -0.89 4.31 10.64
CA VAL A 50 0.07 3.85 9.63
C VAL A 50 -0.09 2.35 9.33
N GLU A 51 -0.27 1.51 10.36
CA GLU A 51 -0.46 0.07 10.15
C GLU A 51 -1.84 -0.23 9.54
N LEU A 52 -2.90 0.44 9.98
CA LEU A 52 -4.24 0.33 9.37
C LEU A 52 -4.22 0.75 7.90
N ASN A 53 -3.51 1.83 7.56
CA ASN A 53 -3.38 2.31 6.19
C ASN A 53 -2.74 1.28 5.25
N LYS A 54 -1.78 0.48 5.75
CA LYS A 54 -1.18 -0.63 4.99
C LYS A 54 -2.13 -1.80 4.84
N ALA A 55 -2.83 -2.18 5.90
CA ALA A 55 -3.81 -3.27 5.83
C ALA A 55 -4.95 -2.95 4.85
N ILE A 56 -5.43 -1.69 4.86
CA ILE A 56 -6.45 -1.19 3.93
C ILE A 56 -5.96 -1.23 2.48
N SER A 57 -4.70 -0.83 2.20
CA SER A 57 -4.19 -0.86 0.83
C SER A 57 -4.08 -2.27 0.28
N LEU A 58 -3.55 -3.21 1.07
CA LEU A 58 -3.42 -4.61 0.68
C LEU A 58 -4.79 -5.27 0.49
N ALA A 59 -5.73 -5.02 1.41
CA ALA A 59 -7.11 -5.49 1.25
C ALA A 59 -7.77 -4.91 -0.01
N GLY A 60 -7.53 -3.63 -0.31
CA GLY A 60 -8.00 -2.97 -1.53
C GLY A 60 -7.47 -3.63 -2.80
N LEU A 61 -6.18 -3.93 -2.87
CA LEU A 61 -5.57 -4.62 -4.02
C LEU A 61 -6.06 -6.05 -4.18
N THR A 62 -6.24 -6.78 -3.08
CA THR A 62 -6.80 -8.13 -3.13
C THR A 62 -8.26 -8.10 -3.59
N ASN A 63 -9.08 -7.15 -3.13
CA ASN A 63 -10.43 -6.97 -3.64
C ASN A 63 -10.46 -6.61 -5.13
N LEU A 64 -9.51 -5.80 -5.61
CA LEU A 64 -9.36 -5.48 -7.04
C LEU A 64 -9.06 -6.75 -7.85
N CYS A 65 -8.14 -7.59 -7.37
CA CYS A 65 -7.81 -8.87 -8.00
C CYS A 65 -9.03 -9.81 -8.02
N LEU A 66 -9.70 -9.99 -6.88
CA LEU A 66 -10.91 -10.82 -6.76
C LEU A 66 -12.02 -10.33 -7.69
N ALA A 67 -12.18 -9.01 -7.89
CA ALA A 67 -13.17 -8.47 -8.81
C ALA A 67 -12.90 -8.86 -10.28
N MET A 68 -11.64 -9.09 -10.66
CA MET A 68 -11.30 -9.57 -11.99
C MET A 68 -11.67 -11.05 -12.16
N LEU A 69 -11.52 -11.85 -11.10
CA LEU A 69 -11.78 -13.29 -11.07
C LEU A 69 -13.28 -13.63 -10.95
N PHE A 70 -14.03 -12.92 -10.11
CA PHE A 70 -15.41 -13.23 -9.79
C PHE A 70 -16.39 -12.30 -10.49
N ALA A 71 -16.78 -12.65 -11.72
CA ALA A 71 -17.67 -11.85 -12.57
C ALA A 71 -19.00 -11.45 -11.87
N THR A 72 -19.59 -12.37 -11.10
CA THR A 72 -20.86 -12.15 -10.36
C THR A 72 -20.75 -11.11 -9.24
N MET A 73 -19.55 -10.93 -8.67
CA MET A 73 -19.29 -10.01 -7.57
C MET A 73 -18.47 -8.78 -7.99
N ARG A 74 -18.05 -8.73 -9.26
CA ARG A 74 -17.10 -7.74 -9.81
C ARG A 74 -17.45 -6.32 -9.42
N LYS A 75 -18.69 -5.87 -9.67
CA LYS A 75 -19.09 -4.47 -9.40
C LYS A 75 -18.96 -4.09 -7.93
N SER A 76 -19.40 -4.96 -7.01
CA SER A 76 -19.31 -4.71 -5.57
C SER A 76 -17.86 -4.77 -5.07
N LEU A 77 -17.07 -5.74 -5.51
CA LEU A 77 -15.67 -5.86 -5.13
C LEU A 77 -14.81 -4.71 -5.68
N LEU A 78 -15.07 -4.25 -6.91
CA LEU A 78 -14.44 -3.04 -7.46
C LEU A 78 -14.75 -1.82 -6.59
N TRP A 79 -16.01 -1.64 -6.20
CA TRP A 79 -16.38 -0.51 -5.36
C TRP A 79 -15.69 -0.53 -4.00
N HIS A 80 -15.64 -1.70 -3.34
CA HIS A 80 -14.90 -1.85 -2.08
C HIS A 80 -13.39 -1.62 -2.28
N ALA A 81 -12.80 -2.12 -3.38
CA ALA A 81 -11.40 -1.88 -3.70
C ALA A 81 -11.12 -0.38 -3.87
N MET A 82 -11.98 0.34 -4.61
CA MET A 82 -11.87 1.78 -4.82
C MET A 82 -11.94 2.53 -3.49
N LEU A 83 -12.93 2.24 -2.64
CA LEU A 83 -13.05 2.88 -1.33
C LEU A 83 -11.81 2.68 -0.48
N LEU A 84 -11.32 1.44 -0.36
CA LEU A 84 -10.12 1.13 0.42
C LEU A 84 -8.87 1.83 -0.14
N LEU A 85 -8.65 1.78 -1.47
CA LEU A 85 -7.49 2.39 -2.13
C LEU A 85 -7.54 3.92 -2.10
N TRP A 86 -8.72 4.52 -2.18
CA TRP A 86 -8.90 5.97 -2.01
C TRP A 86 -8.67 6.39 -0.57
N SER A 87 -9.19 5.67 0.43
CA SER A 87 -8.88 5.91 1.84
C SER A 87 -7.39 5.81 2.10
N HIS A 88 -6.72 4.80 1.54
CA HIS A 88 -5.27 4.65 1.63
C HIS A 88 -4.52 5.86 1.05
N THR A 89 -4.94 6.30 -0.14
CA THR A 89 -4.32 7.44 -0.83
C THR A 89 -4.52 8.73 -0.05
N ALA A 90 -5.75 9.01 0.40
CA ALA A 90 -6.08 10.20 1.17
C ALA A 90 -5.24 10.28 2.45
N TYR A 91 -5.14 9.19 3.21
CA TYR A 91 -4.30 9.13 4.39
C TYR A 91 -2.81 9.29 4.05
N SER A 92 -2.34 8.64 2.99
CA SER A 92 -0.92 8.67 2.61
C SER A 92 -0.47 10.06 2.14
N ILE A 93 -1.34 10.78 1.42
CA ILE A 93 -1.13 12.19 1.07
C ILE A 93 -1.06 13.03 2.35
N TYR A 94 -2.05 12.93 3.23
CA TYR A 94 -2.07 13.69 4.48
C TYR A 94 -0.83 13.42 5.36
N LYS A 95 -0.42 12.15 5.50
CA LYS A 95 0.61 11.74 6.48
C LYS A 95 2.03 11.85 5.95
N PHE A 96 2.28 11.49 4.69
CA PHE A 96 3.63 11.29 4.18
C PHE A 96 4.07 12.36 3.19
N TYR A 97 3.16 13.03 2.46
CA TYR A 97 3.57 14.02 1.46
C TYR A 97 4.07 15.29 2.15
N GLY A 98 5.27 15.73 1.76
CA GLY A 98 5.94 16.86 2.40
C GLY A 98 6.65 16.51 3.71
N SER A 99 6.80 15.22 4.02
CA SER A 99 7.70 14.74 5.07
C SER A 99 9.03 14.25 4.48
N ASP A 100 9.99 13.92 5.33
CA ASP A 100 11.27 13.32 4.93
C ASP A 100 11.13 12.00 4.16
N HIS A 101 9.96 11.35 4.22
CA HIS A 101 9.70 10.07 3.57
C HIS A 101 9.24 10.21 2.11
N ILE A 102 8.51 11.29 1.80
CA ILE A 102 8.00 11.59 0.45
C ILE A 102 8.12 13.10 0.21
N PRO A 103 9.17 13.55 -0.50
CA PRO A 103 9.32 14.96 -0.83
C PRO A 103 8.17 15.42 -1.74
N ARG A 104 7.76 16.68 -1.59
CA ARG A 104 6.74 17.29 -2.45
C ARG A 104 7.20 17.22 -3.91
N ILE A 105 6.27 16.97 -4.83
CA ILE A 105 6.60 16.86 -6.26
C ILE A 105 7.27 18.15 -6.76
N GLU A 106 6.82 19.30 -6.26
CA GLU A 106 7.39 20.63 -6.56
C GLU A 106 8.88 20.76 -6.16
N THR A 107 9.33 20.00 -5.16
CA THR A 107 10.73 20.05 -4.69
C THR A 107 11.63 19.03 -5.38
N TRP A 108 11.14 18.33 -6.41
CA TRP A 108 11.95 17.36 -7.17
C TRP A 108 12.86 18.11 -8.14
N THR A 109 14.01 18.55 -7.64
CA THR A 109 15.00 19.33 -8.41
C THR A 109 15.85 18.47 -9.34
N THR A 110 15.99 17.18 -9.04
CA THR A 110 16.83 16.24 -9.79
C THR A 110 16.00 15.14 -10.43
N ASN A 111 16.40 14.76 -11.66
CA ASN A 111 15.84 13.62 -12.38
C ASN A 111 16.09 12.33 -11.55
N PRO A 112 15.04 11.53 -11.24
CA PRO A 112 15.19 10.28 -10.48
C PRO A 112 16.28 9.33 -11.04
N TRP A 113 16.51 9.36 -12.36
CA TRP A 113 17.55 8.55 -13.00
C TRP A 113 18.97 8.94 -12.59
N LEU A 114 19.23 10.23 -12.36
CA LEU A 114 20.53 10.72 -11.91
C LEU A 114 20.77 10.33 -10.45
N ASP A 115 19.75 10.50 -9.61
CA ASP A 115 19.79 10.12 -8.19
C ASP A 115 20.02 8.61 -8.02
N PHE A 116 19.41 7.77 -8.88
CA PHE A 116 19.56 6.32 -8.84
C PHE A 116 20.98 5.86 -9.19
N ARG A 117 21.68 6.60 -10.07
CA ARG A 117 23.08 6.33 -10.45
C ARG A 117 24.10 6.89 -9.48
N SER A 118 23.70 7.75 -8.55
CA SER A 118 24.62 8.33 -7.56
C SER A 118 25.18 7.26 -6.62
N ASP A 119 26.40 7.42 -6.12
CA ASP A 119 26.96 6.51 -5.09
C ASP A 119 26.33 6.71 -3.71
N ASN A 120 25.55 7.78 -3.54
CA ASN A 120 24.90 8.12 -2.29
C ASN A 120 23.64 7.26 -2.06
N SER A 121 23.70 6.37 -1.06
CA SER A 121 22.59 5.50 -0.65
C SER A 121 21.28 6.25 -0.38
N LYS A 122 21.34 7.46 0.20
CA LYS A 122 20.14 8.29 0.47
C LYS A 122 19.50 8.78 -0.82
N ALA A 123 20.30 9.17 -1.81
CA ALA A 123 19.80 9.60 -3.12
C ALA A 123 19.17 8.44 -3.89
N LYS A 124 19.75 7.23 -3.84
CA LYS A 124 19.12 6.03 -4.42
C LYS A 124 17.75 5.73 -3.81
N VAL A 125 17.62 5.79 -2.48
CA VAL A 125 16.33 5.58 -1.81
C VAL A 125 15.35 6.67 -2.21
N SER A 126 15.77 7.93 -2.23
CA SER A 126 14.92 9.05 -2.69
C SER A 126 14.40 8.81 -4.11
N ALA A 127 15.26 8.37 -5.05
CA ALA A 127 14.86 8.03 -6.41
C ALA A 127 13.78 6.94 -6.44
N LEU A 128 13.95 5.86 -5.67
CA LEU A 128 12.96 4.78 -5.56
C LEU A 128 11.62 5.29 -5.02
N LYS A 129 11.64 6.19 -4.03
CA LYS A 129 10.40 6.81 -3.50
C LYS A 129 9.72 7.71 -4.55
N LYS A 130 10.48 8.48 -5.33
CA LYS A 130 9.94 9.27 -6.46
C LYS A 130 9.26 8.36 -7.49
N VAL A 131 9.92 7.27 -7.89
CA VAL A 131 9.36 6.28 -8.82
C VAL A 131 8.10 5.63 -8.24
N ALA A 132 8.11 5.28 -6.95
CA ALA A 132 6.93 4.75 -6.29
C ALA A 132 5.75 5.72 -6.35
N VAL A 133 5.96 7.01 -6.07
CA VAL A 133 4.92 8.04 -6.15
C VAL A 133 4.32 8.11 -7.56
N VAL A 134 5.14 8.05 -8.62
CA VAL A 134 4.66 8.05 -10.00
C VAL A 134 3.73 6.86 -10.26
N PHE A 135 4.15 5.65 -9.86
CA PHE A 135 3.30 4.46 -10.01
C PHE A 135 2.04 4.52 -9.15
N GLY A 136 2.10 5.11 -7.95
CA GLY A 136 0.95 5.30 -7.09
C GLY A 136 -0.08 6.24 -7.72
N LEU A 137 0.36 7.39 -8.23
CA LEU A 137 -0.52 8.35 -8.93
C LEU A 137 -1.10 7.75 -10.21
N LEU A 138 -0.28 7.06 -11.00
CA LEU A 138 -0.74 6.38 -12.21
C LEU A 138 -1.78 5.30 -11.88
N GLY A 139 -1.55 4.49 -10.85
CA GLY A 139 -2.50 3.50 -10.38
C GLY A 139 -3.84 4.13 -9.97
N GLN A 140 -3.81 5.23 -9.21
CA GLN A 140 -5.04 5.93 -8.80
C GLN A 140 -5.80 6.55 -9.98
N PHE A 141 -5.07 7.13 -10.95
CA PHE A 141 -5.69 7.63 -12.17
C PHE A 141 -6.37 6.51 -12.97
N LEU A 142 -5.68 5.38 -13.16
CA LEU A 142 -6.20 4.23 -13.90
C LEU A 142 -7.38 3.57 -13.18
N LEU A 143 -7.40 3.55 -11.84
CA LEU A 143 -8.46 2.99 -11.03
C LEU A 143 -9.82 3.66 -11.28
N ALA A 144 -9.84 4.92 -11.71
CA ALA A 144 -11.06 5.61 -12.11
C ALA A 144 -11.74 4.99 -13.35
N PHE A 145 -11.00 4.20 -14.13
CA PHE A 145 -11.47 3.53 -15.33
C PHE A 145 -11.54 2.02 -15.09
N SER A 146 -12.73 1.49 -14.81
CA SER A 146 -12.91 0.06 -14.47
C SER A 146 -12.39 -0.92 -15.52
N SER A 147 -12.31 -0.51 -16.79
CA SER A 147 -11.72 -1.32 -17.89
C SER A 147 -10.21 -1.48 -17.77
N LEU A 148 -9.53 -0.65 -16.98
CA LEU A 148 -8.08 -0.65 -16.77
C LEU A 148 -7.69 -1.24 -15.40
N ALA A 149 -8.56 -2.06 -14.81
CA ALA A 149 -8.32 -2.71 -13.51
C ALA A 149 -7.02 -3.54 -13.48
N ALA A 150 -6.71 -4.27 -14.57
CA ALA A 150 -5.47 -5.06 -14.65
C ALA A 150 -4.22 -4.16 -14.67
N THR A 151 -4.24 -3.08 -15.47
CA THR A 151 -3.14 -2.10 -15.52
C THR A 151 -2.97 -1.38 -14.18
N THR A 152 -4.09 -1.09 -13.51
CA THR A 152 -4.11 -0.53 -12.15
C THR A 152 -3.39 -1.45 -11.17
N LEU A 153 -3.64 -2.76 -11.24
CA LEU A 153 -2.98 -3.75 -10.39
C LEU A 153 -1.47 -3.78 -10.64
N VAL A 154 -1.03 -3.75 -11.90
CA VAL A 154 0.40 -3.71 -12.25
C VAL A 154 1.07 -2.45 -11.68
N ALA A 155 0.44 -1.28 -11.86
CA ALA A 155 0.95 -0.02 -11.31
C ALA A 155 1.01 -0.06 -9.77
N ALA A 156 0.00 -0.63 -9.12
CA ALA A 156 -0.02 -0.76 -7.66
C ALA A 156 1.04 -1.73 -7.12
N VAL A 157 1.29 -2.85 -7.79
CA VAL A 157 2.38 -3.77 -7.43
C VAL A 157 3.74 -3.08 -7.61
N ALA A 158 3.94 -2.33 -8.70
CA ALA A 158 5.15 -1.55 -8.91
C ALA A 158 5.35 -0.48 -7.83
N HIS A 159 4.28 0.24 -7.45
CA HIS A 159 4.27 1.18 -6.34
C HIS A 159 4.67 0.51 -5.01
N PHE A 160 4.04 -0.60 -4.65
CA PHE A 160 4.34 -1.34 -3.42
C PHE A 160 5.79 -1.85 -3.40
N TYR A 161 6.21 -2.50 -4.48
CA TYR A 161 7.55 -3.06 -4.61
C TYR A 161 8.62 -1.98 -4.42
N THR A 162 8.48 -0.84 -5.09
CA THR A 162 9.45 0.26 -5.01
C THR A 162 9.45 0.96 -3.64
N ILE A 163 8.33 0.96 -2.90
CA ILE A 163 8.31 1.45 -1.51
C ILE A 163 9.06 0.52 -0.56
N GLU A 164 8.98 -0.79 -0.74
CA GLU A 164 9.55 -1.77 0.20
C GLU A 164 11.03 -2.13 -0.08
N LEU A 165 11.62 -1.59 -1.16
CA LEU A 165 13.05 -1.69 -1.40
C LEU A 165 13.85 -0.78 -0.46
N ASP A 166 14.91 -1.33 0.14
CA ASP A 166 15.92 -0.55 0.84
C ASP A 166 17.01 -0.01 -0.11
N TYR A 167 17.99 0.72 0.44
CA TYR A 167 19.12 1.27 -0.33
C TYR A 167 20.04 0.21 -0.95
N LYS A 168 19.96 -1.05 -0.49
CA LYS A 168 20.68 -2.21 -1.03
C LYS A 168 19.83 -2.99 -2.03
N LEU A 169 18.66 -2.47 -2.42
CA LEU A 169 17.68 -3.15 -3.26
C LEU A 169 17.22 -4.49 -2.66
N SER A 170 17.27 -4.62 -1.33
CA SER A 170 16.72 -5.75 -0.61
C SER A 170 15.27 -5.46 -0.25
N LEU A 171 14.38 -6.33 -0.68
CA LEU A 171 12.96 -6.23 -0.41
C LEU A 171 12.68 -6.51 1.08
N LYS A 172 12.05 -5.56 1.79
CA LYS A 172 11.74 -5.66 3.23
C LYS A 172 10.28 -6.00 3.50
N VAL A 173 9.66 -6.83 2.67
CA VAL A 173 8.24 -7.19 2.80
C VAL A 173 7.96 -8.16 3.95
N ARG A 174 6.74 -8.08 4.49
CA ARG A 174 6.17 -9.15 5.33
C ARG A 174 5.68 -10.28 4.41
N PRO A 175 5.71 -11.56 4.83
CA PRO A 175 5.31 -12.69 3.99
C PRO A 175 3.80 -12.73 3.69
N TYR A 176 3.00 -11.97 4.44
CA TYR A 176 1.55 -11.86 4.28
C TYR A 176 1.15 -10.57 3.54
N ALA A 177 2.06 -10.02 2.73
CA ALA A 177 1.82 -8.82 1.91
C ALA A 177 1.33 -9.21 0.52
#